data_AF-A0A0F9B7K2-F1
#
_entry.id   AF-A0A0F9B7K2-F1
#
_cell.length_a   1.000
_cell.length_b   1.000
_cell.length_c   1.000
_cell.angle_alpha   90.00
_cell.angle_beta   90.00
_cell.angle_gamma   90.00
#
_symmetry.space_group_name_H-M   'P 1'
#
loop_
_entity.id
_entity.type
_entity.pdbx_description
1 polymer ?
#
loop_
_entity_poly.entity_id
_entity_poly.type
_entity_poly.pdbx_seq_one_letter_code
_entity_poly.pdbx_strand_id
1 'polypeptide(L)'
;LKRGMAIRRTQVGKEVTFTANITSTKLDYSGVLDHIAIGLNFQQDGTDAPTLATLLGSINEILVRQGSVDMFDLRMEDAIALMALLFNQNFRYLISAGDGEFAFIYNIQIPCFYEKLSKDVTYQIAITDIATTDNEQITVEAVQANVAKLPPLRIKTFDYSADATSGKLPAVSDTLTGDLIAIMFYSTTIPTTTNLNSSIKNVEIELNGATQIQTSWETMGSDQKQAGTVQGDSILDGILDNYRLLSLVDDPFPRGSTLKVLISADATDASRVILIEALQVKAKEAE
;
A
#
# COMPACT_ATOMS: atom_id res chain seq x y z
N LEU A 1 7.61 22.77 -22.08
CA LEU A 1 6.46 22.19 -22.81
C LEU A 1 5.32 21.92 -21.83
N LYS A 2 4.51 22.94 -21.54
CA LYS A 2 3.23 22.77 -20.84
C LYS A 2 2.19 22.38 -21.91
N ARG A 3 1.81 21.10 -21.95
CA ARG A 3 0.53 20.67 -22.56
C ARG A 3 -0.24 19.96 -21.48
N GLY A 4 -1.33 20.59 -21.03
CA GLY A 4 -2.29 19.99 -20.12
C GLY A 4 -2.80 18.69 -20.74
N MET A 5 -2.51 17.58 -20.07
CA MET A 5 -2.91 16.26 -20.51
C MET A 5 -4.31 15.99 -19.95
N ALA A 6 -5.28 15.81 -20.83
CA ALA A 6 -6.64 15.45 -20.44
C ALA A 6 -6.64 14.03 -19.85
N ILE A 7 -6.67 13.91 -18.52
CA ILE A 7 -7.05 12.68 -17.82
C ILE A 7 -8.55 12.53 -18.04
N ARG A 8 -8.97 11.57 -18.86
CA ARG A 8 -10.39 11.24 -18.97
C ARG A 8 -10.75 10.34 -17.80
N ARG A 9 -11.13 10.94 -16.67
CA ARG A 9 -11.70 10.22 -15.53
C ARG A 9 -13.05 9.65 -15.97
N THR A 10 -13.08 8.36 -16.30
CA THR A 10 -14.35 7.64 -16.38
C THR A 10 -14.49 6.95 -15.04
N GLN A 11 -15.23 7.59 -14.13
CA GLN A 11 -15.63 6.97 -12.88
C GLN A 11 -16.58 5.82 -13.21
N VAL A 12 -16.14 4.59 -12.98
CA VAL A 12 -17.03 3.43 -12.95
C VAL A 12 -17.04 2.97 -11.50
N GLY A 13 -17.61 3.82 -10.64
CA GLY A 13 -17.75 3.52 -9.22
C GLY A 13 -19.01 2.71 -8.98
N LYS A 14 -18.86 1.57 -8.30
CA LYS A 14 -19.99 0.89 -7.65
C LYS A 14 -19.91 1.19 -6.16
N GLU A 15 -20.91 1.88 -5.63
CA GLU A 15 -21.10 1.99 -4.18
C GLU A 15 -21.61 0.65 -3.67
N VAL A 16 -20.92 0.10 -2.66
CA VAL A 16 -21.31 -1.16 -2.01
C VAL A 16 -21.45 -0.89 -0.52
N THR A 17 -22.57 -1.32 0.06
CA THR A 17 -22.78 -1.24 1.50
C THR A 17 -21.78 -2.14 2.23
N PHE A 18 -21.22 -1.64 3.33
CA PHE A 18 -20.14 -2.23 4.12
C PHE A 18 -20.56 -3.39 5.04
N THR A 19 -21.53 -4.20 4.61
CA THR A 19 -22.07 -5.28 5.46
C THR A 19 -21.44 -6.63 5.18
N ALA A 20 -20.59 -6.74 4.16
CA ALA A 20 -19.92 -7.97 3.79
C ALA A 20 -18.67 -7.71 2.95
N ASN A 21 -17.75 -8.67 2.98
CA ASN A 21 -16.61 -8.73 2.08
C ASN A 21 -17.03 -8.58 0.61
N ILE A 22 -16.30 -7.76 -0.15
CA ILE A 22 -16.43 -7.70 -1.59
C ILE A 22 -15.60 -8.83 -2.17
N THR A 23 -16.25 -9.77 -2.85
CA THR A 23 -15.57 -10.93 -3.42
C THR A 23 -15.43 -10.79 -4.93
N SER A 24 -14.22 -11.07 -5.43
CA SER A 24 -13.84 -11.28 -6.84
C SER A 24 -14.68 -10.48 -7.87
N THR A 25 -14.76 -9.17 -7.70
CA THR A 25 -15.56 -8.29 -8.57
C THR A 25 -14.71 -7.78 -9.73
N LYS A 26 -15.26 -7.80 -10.95
CA LYS A 26 -14.57 -7.29 -12.14
C LYS A 26 -14.47 -5.77 -12.07
N LEU A 27 -13.30 -5.25 -12.39
CA LEU A 27 -13.06 -3.82 -12.55
C LEU A 27 -13.32 -3.42 -14.00
N ASP A 28 -14.25 -2.50 -14.22
CA ASP A 28 -14.63 -2.05 -15.56
C ASP A 28 -13.76 -0.87 -16.02
N TYR A 29 -12.93 -1.13 -17.03
CA TYR A 29 -12.09 -0.12 -17.67
C TYR A 29 -11.87 -0.43 -19.15
N SER A 30 -11.64 0.62 -19.95
CA SER A 30 -11.63 0.55 -21.42
C SER A 30 -10.31 0.97 -22.06
N GLY A 31 -9.46 1.69 -21.32
CA GLY A 31 -8.13 2.16 -21.72
C GLY A 31 -7.03 1.66 -20.79
N VAL A 32 -6.01 2.49 -20.54
CA VAL A 32 -4.96 2.17 -19.56
C VAL A 32 -5.50 2.47 -18.17
N LEU A 33 -5.50 1.49 -17.27
CA LEU A 33 -5.79 1.68 -15.86
C LEU A 33 -4.57 2.33 -15.21
N ASP A 34 -4.70 3.59 -14.79
CA ASP A 34 -3.63 4.35 -14.16
C ASP A 34 -3.52 3.98 -12.68
N HIS A 35 -4.64 4.07 -11.97
CA HIS A 35 -4.77 3.70 -10.57
C HIS A 35 -6.18 3.21 -10.25
N ILE A 36 -6.30 2.47 -9.15
CA ILE A 36 -7.57 2.16 -8.51
C ILE A 36 -7.76 3.18 -7.39
N ALA A 37 -8.87 3.90 -7.40
CA ALA A 37 -9.21 4.83 -6.31
C ALA A 37 -10.24 4.18 -5.39
N ILE A 38 -10.00 4.25 -4.08
CA ILE A 38 -10.90 3.74 -3.05
C ILE A 38 -11.36 4.91 -2.18
N GLY A 39 -12.64 4.90 -1.83
CA GLY A 39 -13.25 5.81 -0.88
C GLY A 39 -14.18 5.08 0.09
N LEU A 40 -14.35 5.66 1.27
CA LEU A 40 -15.21 5.20 2.35
C LEU A 40 -16.10 6.37 2.77
N ASN A 41 -17.38 6.11 2.93
CA ASN A 41 -18.33 7.01 3.56
C ASN A 41 -19.03 6.26 4.68
N PHE A 42 -19.32 6.94 5.77
CA PHE A 42 -20.02 6.37 6.92
C PHE A 42 -20.63 7.50 7.75
N GLN A 43 -21.54 7.14 8.63
CA GLN A 43 -21.98 7.98 9.74
C GLN A 43 -21.33 7.49 11.01
N GLN A 44 -21.03 8.40 11.93
CA GLN A 44 -20.60 8.02 13.26
C GLN A 44 -21.80 7.52 14.07
N ASP A 45 -21.64 6.41 14.79
CA ASP A 45 -22.64 5.85 15.71
C ASP A 45 -22.13 5.93 17.14
N GLY A 46 -22.95 6.50 18.04
CA GLY A 46 -22.70 6.54 19.48
C GLY A 46 -21.94 7.79 19.97
N THR A 47 -21.24 7.68 21.10
CA THR A 47 -20.60 8.83 21.75
C THR A 47 -19.12 9.01 21.42
N ASP A 48 -18.48 7.96 20.89
CA ASP A 48 -17.05 7.95 20.62
C ASP A 48 -16.79 7.91 19.12
N ALA A 49 -16.06 8.91 18.62
CA ALA A 49 -15.67 8.98 17.22
C ALA A 49 -14.67 7.85 16.88
N PRO A 50 -14.83 7.14 15.74
CA PRO A 50 -13.81 6.20 15.29
C PRO A 50 -12.50 6.95 14.99
N THR A 51 -11.36 6.35 15.32
CA THR A 51 -10.07 6.92 14.90
C THR A 51 -9.79 6.64 13.42
N LEU A 52 -8.94 7.44 12.78
CA LEU A 52 -8.50 7.15 11.40
C LEU A 52 -7.87 5.75 11.32
N ALA A 53 -7.02 5.39 12.27
CA ALA A 53 -6.41 4.06 12.32
C ALA A 53 -7.46 2.93 12.42
N THR A 54 -8.50 3.10 13.23
CA THR A 54 -9.62 2.14 13.32
C THR A 54 -10.33 1.99 11.98
N LEU A 55 -10.61 3.10 11.29
CA LEU A 55 -11.26 3.10 9.98
C LEU A 55 -10.40 2.45 8.91
N LEU A 56 -9.11 2.74 8.88
CA LEU A 56 -8.20 2.10 7.92
C LEU A 56 -8.02 0.61 8.22
N GLY A 57 -7.95 0.24 9.50
CA GLY A 57 -7.85 -1.14 9.96
C GLY A 57 -9.10 -2.00 9.64
N SER A 58 -10.24 -1.37 9.35
CA SER A 58 -11.45 -2.09 8.92
C SER A 58 -11.30 -2.78 7.57
N ILE A 59 -10.36 -2.31 6.73
CA ILE A 59 -10.01 -2.93 5.46
C ILE A 59 -8.63 -3.56 5.57
N ASN A 60 -8.65 -4.84 5.92
CA ASN A 60 -7.46 -5.63 6.22
C ASN A 60 -6.91 -6.38 5.00
N GLU A 61 -7.61 -6.39 3.86
CA GLU A 61 -7.11 -6.92 2.60
C GLU A 61 -7.75 -6.17 1.42
N ILE A 62 -6.91 -5.72 0.50
CA ILE A 62 -7.24 -5.21 -0.82
C ILE A 62 -6.45 -6.05 -1.81
N LEU A 63 -7.12 -7.02 -2.40
CA LEU A 63 -6.52 -7.99 -3.31
C LEU A 63 -6.98 -7.71 -4.73
N VAL A 64 -6.04 -7.45 -5.62
CA VAL A 64 -6.32 -7.18 -7.04
C VAL A 64 -5.56 -8.18 -7.89
N ARG A 65 -6.28 -8.79 -8.82
CA ARG A 65 -5.77 -9.82 -9.71
C ARG A 65 -5.92 -9.41 -11.15
N GLN A 66 -4.97 -9.83 -11.98
CA GLN A 66 -5.08 -9.77 -13.43
C GLN A 66 -5.08 -11.19 -14.01
N GLY A 67 -6.23 -11.65 -14.45
CA GLY A 67 -6.46 -13.07 -14.72
C GLY A 67 -6.27 -13.89 -13.43
N SER A 68 -5.28 -14.79 -13.41
CA SER A 68 -4.97 -15.64 -12.26
C SER A 68 -3.75 -15.18 -11.45
N VAL A 69 -3.23 -13.98 -11.72
CA VAL A 69 -2.03 -13.47 -11.07
C VAL A 69 -2.42 -12.40 -10.06
N ASP A 70 -2.01 -12.60 -8.81
CA ASP A 70 -2.12 -11.59 -7.77
C ASP A 70 -1.14 -10.45 -8.05
N MET A 71 -1.71 -9.27 -8.22
CA MET A 71 -0.98 -8.07 -8.59
C MET A 71 -0.80 -7.13 -7.41
N PHE A 72 -1.79 -7.03 -6.53
CA PHE A 72 -1.71 -6.28 -5.28
C PHE A 72 -2.30 -7.12 -4.16
N ASP A 73 -1.64 -7.09 -3.02
CA ASP A 73 -2.16 -7.56 -1.74
C ASP A 73 -1.69 -6.58 -0.67
N LEU A 74 -2.60 -5.71 -0.22
CA LEU A 74 -2.30 -4.60 0.68
C LEU A 74 -3.42 -4.40 1.70
N ARG A 75 -3.06 -3.89 2.88
CA ARG A 75 -4.04 -3.28 3.81
C ARG A 75 -4.27 -1.83 3.43
N MET A 76 -5.37 -1.23 3.88
CA MET A 76 -5.66 0.18 3.56
C MET A 76 -4.58 1.13 4.10
N GLU A 77 -4.05 0.85 5.30
CA GLU A 77 -2.92 1.60 5.87
C GLU A 77 -1.67 1.51 5.00
N ASP A 78 -1.36 0.32 4.47
CA ASP A 78 -0.22 0.11 3.59
C ASP A 78 -0.40 0.91 2.28
N ALA A 79 -1.62 0.96 1.73
CA ALA A 79 -1.92 1.75 0.54
C ALA A 79 -1.70 3.26 0.77
N ILE A 80 -2.08 3.78 1.92
CA ILE A 80 -1.83 5.18 2.30
C ILE A 80 -0.34 5.44 2.46
N ALA A 81 0.39 4.56 3.14
CA ALA A 81 1.83 4.70 3.31
C ALA A 81 2.55 4.68 1.95
N LEU A 82 2.15 3.79 1.04
CA LEU A 82 2.67 3.74 -0.33
C LEU A 82 2.43 5.06 -1.09
N MET A 83 1.21 5.60 -1.02
CA MET A 83 0.88 6.89 -1.65
C MET A 83 1.75 8.03 -1.10
N ALA A 84 1.86 8.12 0.23
CA ALA A 84 2.55 9.21 0.89
C ALA A 84 4.06 9.14 0.68
N LEU A 85 4.66 7.95 0.84
CA LEU A 85 6.11 7.77 0.87
C LEU A 85 6.73 7.58 -0.51
N LEU A 86 6.09 6.82 -1.41
CA LEU A 86 6.66 6.52 -2.73
C LEU A 86 6.14 7.47 -3.81
N PHE A 87 4.83 7.70 -3.85
CA PHE A 87 4.21 8.48 -4.93
C PHE A 87 4.02 9.96 -4.60
N ASN A 88 4.28 10.36 -3.35
CA ASN A 88 4.10 11.73 -2.89
C ASN A 88 2.68 12.25 -3.21
N GLN A 89 1.68 11.40 -3.00
CA GLN A 89 0.26 11.65 -3.24
C GLN A 89 -0.49 11.82 -1.93
N ASN A 90 -1.64 12.51 -2.00
CA ASN A 90 -2.49 12.76 -0.85
C ASN A 90 -3.87 12.13 -1.03
N PHE A 91 -4.48 11.78 0.10
CA PHE A 91 -5.89 11.46 0.22
C PHE A 91 -6.57 12.56 1.07
N ARG A 92 -7.90 12.50 1.17
CA ARG A 92 -8.67 13.41 2.03
C ARG A 92 -9.48 12.60 3.01
N TYR A 93 -9.61 13.08 4.23
CA TYR A 93 -10.51 12.47 5.20
C TYR A 93 -11.20 13.54 6.04
N LEU A 94 -12.36 13.17 6.57
CA LEU A 94 -13.08 13.89 7.60
C LEU A 94 -13.63 12.84 8.56
N ILE A 95 -13.29 12.96 9.83
CA ILE A 95 -13.86 12.13 10.89
C ILE A 95 -14.68 13.07 11.75
N SER A 96 -15.99 12.83 11.81
CA SER A 96 -16.84 13.56 12.74
C SER A 96 -16.88 12.88 14.10
N ALA A 97 -17.06 13.70 15.13
CA ALA A 97 -17.26 13.28 16.52
C ALA A 97 -18.71 13.44 17.01
N GLY A 98 -19.65 13.80 16.13
CA GLY A 98 -21.07 13.94 16.46
C GLY A 98 -21.90 12.75 15.98
N ASP A 99 -22.79 12.28 16.85
CA ASP A 99 -23.69 11.15 16.58
C ASP A 99 -24.55 11.40 15.32
N GLY A 100 -24.54 10.44 14.40
CA GLY A 100 -25.22 10.53 13.10
C GLY A 100 -24.56 11.48 12.09
N GLU A 101 -23.43 12.10 12.41
CA GLU A 101 -22.72 12.98 11.47
C GLU A 101 -21.92 12.18 10.44
N PHE A 102 -21.88 12.70 9.21
CA PHE A 102 -21.15 12.07 8.11
C PHE A 102 -19.65 12.24 8.25
N ALA A 103 -18.94 11.17 7.92
CA ALA A 103 -17.50 11.08 7.86
C ALA A 103 -17.08 10.32 6.59
N PHE A 104 -15.86 10.56 6.14
CA PHE A 104 -15.38 10.00 4.89
C PHE A 104 -13.86 9.89 4.83
N ILE A 105 -13.41 8.99 3.97
CA ILE A 105 -12.05 8.89 3.47
C ILE A 105 -12.14 8.79 1.95
N TYR A 106 -11.47 9.68 1.22
CA TYR A 106 -11.56 9.74 -0.23
C TYR A 106 -10.19 9.75 -0.88
N ASN A 107 -10.16 9.18 -2.09
CA ASN A 107 -9.04 9.25 -3.01
C ASN A 107 -7.80 8.53 -2.49
N ILE A 108 -7.97 7.34 -1.89
CA ILE A 108 -6.85 6.42 -1.69
C ILE A 108 -6.56 5.78 -3.04
N GLN A 109 -5.47 6.21 -3.67
CA GLN A 109 -5.05 5.77 -5.00
C GLN A 109 -4.00 4.66 -4.88
N ILE A 110 -4.26 3.52 -5.50
CA ILE A 110 -3.28 2.43 -5.65
C ILE A 110 -2.79 2.47 -7.10
N PRO A 111 -1.58 2.99 -7.36
CA PRO A 111 -1.05 3.08 -8.71
C PRO A 111 -0.78 1.70 -9.29
N CYS A 112 -1.17 1.48 -10.54
CA CYS A 112 -1.07 0.16 -11.18
C CYS A 112 -0.57 0.18 -12.61
N PHE A 113 -0.96 1.20 -13.40
CA PHE A 113 -0.47 1.41 -14.77
C PHE A 113 -0.68 0.22 -15.71
N TYR A 114 -1.81 -0.48 -15.59
CA TYR A 114 -2.14 -1.61 -16.44
C TYR A 114 -2.64 -1.14 -17.79
N GLU A 115 -1.91 -1.51 -18.84
CA GLU A 115 -2.48 -1.44 -20.19
C GLU A 115 -3.75 -2.29 -20.26
N LYS A 116 -4.61 -1.97 -21.23
CA LYS A 116 -5.76 -2.82 -21.55
C LYS A 116 -5.23 -4.15 -22.08
N LEU A 117 -4.93 -5.06 -21.17
CA LEU A 117 -4.57 -6.42 -21.48
C LEU A 117 -5.84 -7.20 -21.81
N SER A 118 -5.69 -8.31 -22.53
CA SER A 118 -6.77 -9.25 -22.86
C SER A 118 -7.32 -10.01 -21.64
N LYS A 119 -6.87 -9.67 -20.42
CA LYS A 119 -7.21 -10.34 -19.17
C LYS A 119 -8.00 -9.39 -18.28
N ASP A 120 -9.07 -9.92 -17.71
CA ASP A 120 -9.90 -9.19 -16.75
C ASP A 120 -9.10 -8.87 -15.49
N VAL A 121 -9.29 -7.65 -14.99
CA VAL A 121 -8.82 -7.24 -13.66
C VAL A 121 -9.97 -7.41 -12.69
N THR A 122 -9.73 -8.10 -11.59
CA THR A 122 -10.71 -8.29 -10.52
C THR A 122 -10.16 -7.78 -9.20
N TYR A 123 -11.02 -7.33 -8.32
CA TYR A 123 -10.67 -6.92 -6.97
C TYR A 123 -11.51 -7.66 -5.93
N GLN A 124 -10.93 -7.82 -4.75
CA GLN A 124 -11.52 -8.35 -3.53
C GLN A 124 -11.14 -7.42 -2.39
N ILE A 125 -12.08 -7.15 -1.50
CA ILE A 125 -11.86 -6.33 -0.31
C ILE A 125 -12.46 -7.06 0.87
N ALA A 126 -11.61 -7.38 1.85
CA ALA A 126 -12.04 -7.90 3.13
C ALA A 126 -12.36 -6.73 4.07
N ILE A 127 -13.56 -6.78 4.65
CA ILE A 127 -14.15 -5.70 5.43
C ILE A 127 -14.49 -6.25 6.81
N THR A 128 -14.06 -5.52 7.83
CA THR A 128 -14.42 -5.76 9.23
C THR A 128 -15.36 -4.67 9.69
N ASP A 129 -16.45 -5.08 10.32
CA ASP A 129 -17.45 -4.18 10.89
C ASP A 129 -16.84 -3.31 12.00
N ILE A 130 -17.28 -2.06 12.10
CA ILE A 130 -16.83 -1.11 13.12
C ILE A 130 -18.05 -0.68 13.93
N ALA A 131 -18.07 -1.06 15.21
CA ALA A 131 -19.23 -0.83 16.08
C ALA A 131 -19.55 0.66 16.39
N THR A 132 -18.75 1.61 15.89
CA THR A 132 -18.93 3.05 16.08
C THR A 132 -19.25 3.77 14.76
N THR A 133 -19.62 3.01 13.73
CA THR A 133 -20.05 3.55 12.45
C THR A 133 -21.38 2.94 12.03
N ASP A 134 -22.07 3.66 11.15
CA ASP A 134 -23.34 3.27 10.56
C ASP A 134 -23.37 3.67 9.07
N ASN A 135 -24.26 3.03 8.31
CA ASN A 135 -24.55 3.38 6.91
C ASN A 135 -23.31 3.43 6.01
N GLU A 136 -22.37 2.52 6.23
CA GLU A 136 -21.07 2.61 5.59
C GLU A 136 -21.13 2.12 4.15
N GLN A 137 -20.36 2.81 3.31
CA GLN A 137 -20.31 2.63 1.88
C GLN A 137 -18.85 2.68 1.44
N ILE A 138 -18.48 1.73 0.60
CA ILE A 138 -17.19 1.72 -0.08
C ILE A 138 -17.40 2.00 -1.57
N THR A 139 -16.55 2.87 -2.10
CA THR A 139 -16.49 3.18 -3.53
C THR A 139 -15.15 2.70 -4.06
N VAL A 140 -15.17 1.92 -5.12
CA VAL A 140 -13.97 1.48 -5.85
C VAL A 140 -14.08 1.95 -7.29
N GLU A 141 -13.07 2.67 -7.77
CA GLU A 141 -13.08 3.31 -9.08
C GLU A 141 -11.85 2.97 -9.90
N ALA A 142 -12.09 2.65 -11.17
CA ALA A 142 -11.04 2.49 -12.17
C ALA A 142 -10.67 3.83 -12.80
N VAL A 143 -9.52 4.42 -12.43
CA VAL A 143 -9.08 5.68 -13.02
C VAL A 143 -8.19 5.41 -14.23
N GLN A 144 -8.59 5.95 -15.38
CA GLN A 144 -7.97 5.64 -16.66
C GLN A 144 -7.12 6.79 -17.21
N ALA A 145 -6.00 6.42 -17.83
CA ALA A 145 -5.15 7.30 -18.62
C ALA A 145 -5.24 6.96 -20.12
N ASN A 146 -4.90 7.93 -20.97
CA ASN A 146 -4.87 7.72 -22.42
C ASN A 146 -3.63 6.94 -22.87
N VAL A 147 -2.55 6.96 -22.08
CA VAL A 147 -1.25 6.34 -22.41
C VAL A 147 -0.61 5.83 -21.12
N ALA A 148 -0.04 4.63 -21.16
CA ALA A 148 0.77 4.10 -20.07
C ALA A 148 2.09 4.87 -20.00
N LYS A 149 2.36 5.48 -18.84
CA LYS A 149 3.59 6.26 -18.60
C LYS A 149 4.63 5.51 -17.80
N LEU A 150 4.19 4.49 -17.07
CA LEU A 150 4.99 3.70 -16.16
C LEU A 150 4.68 2.22 -16.38
N PRO A 151 5.64 1.33 -16.08
CA PRO A 151 5.41 -0.10 -16.15
C PRO A 151 4.30 -0.52 -15.16
N PRO A 152 3.53 -1.57 -15.49
CA PRO A 152 2.61 -2.21 -14.56
C PRO A 152 3.29 -2.53 -13.22
N LEU A 153 2.63 -2.21 -12.11
CA LEU A 153 3.16 -2.53 -10.79
C LEU A 153 2.62 -3.87 -10.29
N ARG A 154 3.48 -4.59 -9.56
CA ARG A 154 3.11 -5.73 -8.71
C ARG A 154 3.59 -5.46 -7.30
N ILE A 155 2.70 -5.61 -6.33
CA ILE A 155 2.98 -5.38 -4.92
C ILE A 155 2.65 -6.65 -4.14
N LYS A 156 3.62 -7.12 -3.36
CA LYS A 156 3.51 -8.33 -2.53
C LYS A 156 3.78 -7.98 -1.09
N THR A 157 2.91 -8.44 -0.20
CA THR A 157 3.06 -8.24 1.25
C THR A 157 3.43 -9.56 1.91
N PHE A 158 4.38 -9.48 2.84
CA PHE A 158 4.83 -10.60 3.65
C PHE A 158 4.67 -10.22 5.11
N ASP A 159 3.76 -10.91 5.80
CA ASP A 159 3.65 -10.80 7.25
C ASP A 159 4.84 -11.51 7.91
N TYR A 160 5.43 -10.86 8.90
CA TYR A 160 6.55 -11.37 9.68
C TYR A 160 6.25 -11.15 11.16
N SER A 161 6.41 -12.19 11.97
CA SER A 161 6.39 -12.06 13.42
C SER A 161 7.82 -12.20 13.92
N ALA A 162 8.30 -11.13 14.54
CA ALA A 162 9.62 -11.09 15.10
C ALA A 162 9.78 -12.07 16.28
N ASP A 163 10.93 -12.71 16.37
CA ASP A 163 11.38 -13.37 17.60
C ASP A 163 12.50 -12.51 18.21
N ALA A 164 12.17 -11.80 19.30
CA ALA A 164 13.04 -10.88 20.01
C ALA A 164 14.31 -11.54 20.60
N THR A 165 14.39 -12.87 20.57
CA THR A 165 15.51 -13.66 21.12
C THR A 165 16.46 -14.17 20.04
N SER A 166 16.07 -14.07 18.77
CA SER A 166 16.78 -14.64 17.64
C SER A 166 17.61 -13.58 16.92
N GLY A 167 18.67 -14.02 16.23
CA GLY A 167 19.47 -13.13 15.38
C GLY A 167 18.67 -12.62 14.17
N LYS A 168 19.35 -12.38 13.04
CA LYS A 168 18.67 -12.02 11.80
C LYS A 168 17.88 -13.23 11.26
N LEU A 169 16.56 -13.11 11.14
CA LEU A 169 15.68 -14.13 10.57
C LEU A 169 15.13 -13.71 9.21
N PRO A 170 14.90 -14.65 8.28
CA PRO A 170 14.33 -14.34 6.97
C PRO A 170 12.84 -13.95 7.10
N ALA A 171 12.55 -12.68 6.81
CA ALA A 171 11.18 -12.18 6.65
C ALA A 171 10.65 -12.39 5.22
N VAL A 172 11.57 -12.42 4.23
CA VAL A 172 11.24 -12.69 2.82
C VAL A 172 12.28 -13.63 2.23
N SER A 173 11.82 -14.58 1.43
CA SER A 173 12.65 -15.40 0.54
C SER A 173 11.86 -15.64 -0.76
N ASP A 174 12.17 -14.90 -1.81
CA ASP A 174 11.38 -14.89 -3.05
C ASP A 174 12.24 -14.69 -4.30
N THR A 175 11.68 -14.99 -5.48
CA THR A 175 12.28 -14.66 -6.78
C THR A 175 11.52 -13.51 -7.42
N LEU A 176 12.24 -12.44 -7.76
CA LEU A 176 11.64 -11.23 -8.31
C LEU A 176 11.01 -11.50 -9.69
N THR A 177 9.76 -11.08 -9.88
CA THR A 177 9.04 -11.24 -11.17
C THR A 177 9.22 -10.02 -12.06
N GLY A 178 9.23 -8.83 -11.47
CA GLY A 178 9.64 -7.57 -12.08
C GLY A 178 10.92 -7.02 -11.46
N ASP A 179 11.31 -5.83 -11.89
CA ASP A 179 12.43 -5.11 -11.29
C ASP A 179 11.95 -4.51 -9.96
N LEU A 180 12.64 -4.78 -8.85
CA LEU A 180 12.25 -4.29 -7.53
C LEU A 180 12.66 -2.83 -7.38
N ILE A 181 11.68 -1.93 -7.35
CA ILE A 181 11.89 -0.47 -7.32
C ILE A 181 11.77 0.12 -5.93
N ALA A 182 11.18 -0.62 -4.99
CA ALA A 182 11.04 -0.19 -3.61
C ALA A 182 10.71 -1.37 -2.69
N ILE A 183 11.11 -1.23 -1.42
CA ILE A 183 10.67 -2.08 -0.32
C ILE A 183 10.12 -1.17 0.78
N MET A 184 8.89 -1.39 1.20
CA MET A 184 8.32 -0.71 2.35
C MET A 184 8.22 -1.67 3.53
N PHE A 185 8.58 -1.17 4.70
CA PHE A 185 8.60 -1.91 5.95
C PHE A 185 7.59 -1.29 6.90
N TYR A 186 6.81 -2.14 7.56
CA TYR A 186 5.92 -1.75 8.65
C TYR A 186 6.39 -2.39 9.94
N SER A 187 6.55 -1.58 10.99
CA SER A 187 6.92 -2.03 12.33
C SER A 187 5.81 -1.62 13.30
N THR A 188 5.21 -2.58 14.01
CA THR A 188 4.16 -2.28 15.01
C THR A 188 4.73 -1.49 16.19
N THR A 189 5.87 -1.92 16.71
CA THR A 189 6.59 -1.22 17.78
C THR A 189 7.76 -0.47 17.18
N ILE A 190 7.78 0.84 17.37
CA ILE A 190 8.87 1.72 16.96
C ILE A 190 9.58 2.30 18.20
N PRO A 191 10.90 2.55 18.14
CA PRO A 191 11.62 3.17 19.25
C PRO A 191 11.05 4.55 19.59
N THR A 192 10.88 4.82 20.88
CA THR A 192 10.50 6.13 21.44
C THR A 192 11.59 6.64 22.38
N THR A 193 11.39 7.83 22.96
CA THR A 193 12.33 8.41 23.93
C THR A 193 12.49 7.57 25.21
N THR A 194 11.53 6.70 25.52
CA THR A 194 11.50 5.89 26.76
C THR A 194 11.55 4.38 26.51
N ASN A 195 11.39 3.92 25.26
CA ASN A 195 11.45 2.51 24.89
C ASN A 195 12.23 2.37 23.58
N LEU A 196 13.38 1.70 23.61
CA LEU A 196 14.21 1.50 22.41
C LEU A 196 13.90 0.19 21.67
N ASN A 197 12.93 -0.59 22.14
CA ASN A 197 12.56 -1.82 21.46
C ASN A 197 11.88 -1.51 20.12
N SER A 198 12.08 -2.40 19.14
CA SER A 198 11.41 -2.31 17.85
C SER A 198 11.08 -3.69 17.28
N SER A 199 9.97 -3.76 16.54
CA SER A 199 9.59 -4.99 15.81
C SER A 199 10.46 -5.19 14.56
N ILE A 200 11.08 -4.11 14.06
CA ILE A 200 12.16 -4.14 13.07
C ILE A 200 13.30 -3.26 13.60
N LYS A 201 14.46 -3.85 13.85
CA LYS A 201 15.66 -3.13 14.33
C LYS A 201 16.70 -2.95 13.24
N ASN A 202 17.11 -4.06 12.63
CA ASN A 202 18.05 -4.05 11.51
C ASN A 202 17.47 -4.85 10.36
N VAL A 203 17.75 -4.38 9.16
CA VAL A 203 17.39 -5.03 7.92
C VAL A 203 18.65 -5.30 7.12
N GLU A 204 18.78 -6.52 6.65
CA GLU A 204 19.77 -6.93 5.67
C GLU A 204 19.06 -7.49 4.44
N ILE A 205 19.46 -7.02 3.26
CA ILE A 205 18.91 -7.46 2.00
C ILE A 205 20.01 -8.16 1.22
N GLU A 206 19.78 -9.44 0.93
CA GLU A 206 20.63 -10.25 0.08
C GLU A 206 19.99 -10.41 -1.29
N LEU A 207 20.82 -10.30 -2.32
CA LEU A 207 20.46 -10.59 -3.70
C LEU A 207 21.38 -11.69 -4.22
N ASN A 208 20.80 -12.78 -4.70
CA ASN A 208 21.53 -13.95 -5.21
C ASN A 208 22.56 -14.51 -4.20
N GLY A 209 22.25 -14.42 -2.91
CA GLY A 209 23.10 -14.89 -1.82
C GLY A 209 24.23 -13.94 -1.38
N ALA A 210 24.27 -12.72 -1.91
CA ALA A 210 25.22 -11.68 -1.50
C ALA A 210 24.48 -10.49 -0.88
N THR A 211 24.92 -10.06 0.30
CA THR A 211 24.43 -8.85 0.97
C THR A 211 24.62 -7.62 0.09
N GLN A 212 23.53 -6.96 -0.26
CA GLN A 212 23.54 -5.71 -1.03
C GLN A 212 23.37 -4.50 -0.12
N ILE A 213 22.48 -4.59 0.85
CA ILE A 213 22.10 -3.48 1.73
C ILE A 213 22.06 -3.98 3.17
N GLN A 214 22.63 -3.19 4.08
CA GLN A 214 22.48 -3.37 5.52
C GLN A 214 22.17 -2.01 6.15
N THR A 215 21.06 -1.92 6.87
CA THR A 215 20.57 -0.68 7.48
C THR A 215 19.85 -0.95 8.79
N SER A 216 19.60 0.08 9.57
CA SER A 216 18.81 0.02 10.80
C SER A 216 17.50 0.80 10.63
N TRP A 217 16.52 0.55 11.49
CA TRP A 217 15.25 1.28 11.46
C TRP A 217 15.43 2.80 11.56
N GLU A 218 16.39 3.26 12.37
CA GLU A 218 16.65 4.68 12.60
C GLU A 218 17.33 5.36 11.40
N THR A 219 18.09 4.60 10.60
CA THR A 219 18.83 5.13 9.45
C THR A 219 18.07 4.91 8.14
N MET A 220 17.20 3.92 8.08
CA MET A 220 16.35 3.66 6.93
C MET A 220 15.38 4.83 6.74
N GLY A 221 15.35 5.38 5.54
CA GLY A 221 14.41 6.45 5.20
C GLY A 221 14.62 7.77 5.94
N SER A 222 15.82 8.03 6.50
CA SER A 222 16.12 9.31 7.18
C SER A 222 15.92 10.53 6.28
N ASP A 223 16.01 10.34 4.96
CA ASP A 223 15.81 11.37 3.94
C ASP A 223 14.38 11.40 3.37
N GLN A 224 13.47 10.60 3.93
CA GLN A 224 12.06 10.60 3.55
C GLN A 224 11.41 11.88 4.00
N LYS A 225 11.48 12.87 3.11
CA LYS A 225 10.55 13.99 3.17
C LYS A 225 9.18 13.41 2.89
N GLN A 226 8.36 13.32 3.93
CA GLN A 226 6.93 13.18 3.75
C GLN A 226 6.45 14.21 2.72
N ALA A 227 5.42 13.86 1.96
CA ALA A 227 4.83 14.79 1.04
C ALA A 227 4.52 16.12 1.74
N GLY A 228 4.81 17.26 1.11
CA GLY A 228 4.61 18.59 1.70
C GLY A 228 3.16 18.96 2.05
N THR A 229 2.24 18.00 1.94
CA THR A 229 0.80 18.06 2.24
C THR A 229 0.38 17.12 3.36
N VAL A 230 1.22 16.12 3.69
CA VAL A 230 1.13 15.34 4.93
C VAL A 230 1.77 16.11 6.09
N GLN A 231 2.76 16.94 5.76
CA GLN A 231 3.46 17.79 6.70
C GLN A 231 2.49 18.67 7.50
N GLY A 232 2.29 18.35 8.78
CA GLY A 232 1.43 19.10 9.71
C GLY A 232 0.12 18.40 10.09
N ASP A 233 -0.16 17.20 9.56
CA ASP A 233 -1.24 16.35 10.04
C ASP A 233 -0.70 15.33 11.06
N SER A 234 -0.83 15.63 12.35
CA SER A 234 -0.30 14.79 13.43
C SER A 234 -0.93 13.39 13.48
N ILE A 235 -2.14 13.21 12.95
CA ILE A 235 -2.81 11.90 12.93
C ILE A 235 -2.16 11.03 11.85
N LEU A 236 -1.97 11.58 10.65
CA LEU A 236 -1.33 10.86 9.56
C LEU A 236 0.16 10.63 9.84
N ASP A 237 0.85 11.58 10.46
CA ASP A 237 2.22 11.41 10.95
C ASP A 237 2.34 10.19 11.86
N GLY A 238 1.44 10.06 12.84
CA GLY A 238 1.41 8.92 13.75
C GLY A 238 1.19 7.57 13.05
N ILE A 239 0.46 7.53 11.93
CA ILE A 239 0.30 6.30 11.13
C ILE A 239 1.58 6.02 10.33
N LEU A 240 2.19 7.04 9.74
CA LEU A 240 3.37 6.90 8.89
C LEU A 240 4.66 6.65 9.69
N ASP A 241 4.69 7.00 10.98
CA ASP A 241 5.82 6.73 11.86
C ASP A 241 6.16 5.23 11.93
N ASN A 242 5.16 4.37 11.76
CA ASN A 242 5.30 2.91 11.70
C ASN A 242 5.84 2.39 10.37
N TYR A 243 6.04 3.24 9.36
CA TYR A 243 6.52 2.84 8.04
C TYR A 243 7.90 3.41 7.73
N ARG A 244 8.72 2.61 7.03
CA ARG A 244 9.95 3.06 6.38
C ARG A 244 9.98 2.55 4.96
N LEU A 245 10.40 3.39 4.02
CA LEU A 245 10.56 2.98 2.63
C LEU A 245 12.06 2.98 2.26
N LEU A 246 12.49 1.90 1.63
CA LEU A 246 13.76 1.82 0.94
C LEU A 246 13.47 2.01 -0.55
N SER A 247 13.78 3.19 -1.08
CA SER A 247 13.64 3.47 -2.51
C SER A 247 14.82 2.88 -3.27
N LEU A 248 14.50 2.11 -4.32
CA LEU A 248 15.45 1.54 -5.28
C LEU A 248 15.12 2.05 -6.69
N VAL A 249 14.40 3.17 -6.82
CA VAL A 249 13.93 3.68 -8.13
C VAL A 249 15.10 4.02 -9.05
N ASP A 250 16.20 4.53 -8.49
CA ASP A 250 17.39 4.92 -9.26
C ASP A 250 18.30 3.73 -9.61
N ASP A 251 18.28 2.66 -8.80
CA ASP A 251 19.05 1.43 -9.03
C ASP A 251 18.23 0.19 -8.62
N PRO A 252 17.24 -0.22 -9.45
CA PRO A 252 16.33 -1.32 -9.11
C PRO A 252 17.04 -2.67 -9.07
N PHE A 253 16.62 -3.56 -8.16
CA PHE A 253 17.13 -4.93 -8.22
C PHE A 253 16.49 -5.68 -9.40
N PRO A 254 17.30 -6.33 -10.25
CA PRO A 254 16.81 -6.86 -11.51
C PRO A 254 15.91 -8.08 -11.30
N ARG A 255 14.86 -8.17 -12.13
CA ARG A 255 13.98 -9.33 -12.24
C ARG A 255 14.74 -10.66 -12.35
N GLY A 256 14.17 -11.73 -11.82
CA GLY A 256 14.75 -13.06 -11.81
C GLY A 256 15.82 -13.28 -10.73
N SER A 257 16.22 -12.22 -10.01
CA SER A 257 17.10 -12.36 -8.85
C SER A 257 16.39 -13.04 -7.69
N THR A 258 17.12 -13.84 -6.92
CA THR A 258 16.64 -14.39 -5.65
C THR A 258 16.88 -13.35 -4.56
N LEU A 259 15.79 -12.85 -3.98
CA LEU A 259 15.79 -11.88 -2.89
C LEU A 259 15.64 -12.60 -1.55
N LYS A 260 16.46 -12.22 -0.57
CA LYS A 260 16.17 -12.47 0.84
C LYS A 260 16.18 -11.16 1.62
N VAL A 261 15.20 -11.00 2.49
CA VAL A 261 15.15 -9.89 3.45
C VAL A 261 15.24 -10.51 4.84
N LEU A 262 16.32 -10.17 5.53
CA LEU A 262 16.63 -10.64 6.87
C LEU A 262 16.36 -9.51 7.87
N ILE A 263 15.60 -9.79 8.91
CA ILE A 263 15.22 -8.83 9.95
C ILE A 263 15.71 -9.31 11.31
N SER A 264 16.32 -8.42 12.08
CA SER A 264 16.48 -8.59 13.53
C SER A 264 15.53 -7.64 14.26
N ALA A 265 15.04 -8.03 15.43
CA ALA A 265 14.06 -7.29 16.20
C ALA A 265 14.32 -7.40 17.70
N ASP A 266 13.84 -6.45 18.48
CA ASP A 266 13.86 -6.47 19.96
C ASP A 266 12.45 -6.63 20.57
N ALA A 267 11.40 -6.57 19.74
CA ALA A 267 10.01 -6.80 20.12
C ALA A 267 9.40 -7.95 19.31
N THR A 268 8.40 -8.63 19.85
CA THR A 268 7.77 -9.82 19.23
C THR A 268 6.53 -9.50 18.41
N ASP A 269 6.21 -8.22 18.23
CA ASP A 269 4.99 -7.81 17.53
C ASP A 269 5.08 -8.11 16.02
N ALA A 270 3.91 -8.22 15.39
CA ALA A 270 3.80 -8.41 13.96
C ALA A 270 4.43 -7.22 13.21
N SER A 271 5.01 -7.50 12.06
CA SER A 271 5.61 -6.55 11.13
C SER A 271 5.29 -6.98 9.71
N ARG A 272 5.50 -6.10 8.73
CA ARG A 272 5.27 -6.43 7.32
C ARG A 272 6.42 -5.95 6.45
N VAL A 273 6.70 -6.73 5.41
CA VAL A 273 7.59 -6.33 4.32
C VAL A 273 6.78 -6.30 3.03
N ILE A 274 6.79 -5.17 2.35
CA ILE A 274 5.98 -4.90 1.16
C ILE A 274 6.95 -4.64 0.00
N LEU A 275 7.01 -5.59 -0.93
CA LEU A 275 7.83 -5.48 -2.13
C LEU A 275 7.05 -4.80 -3.24
N ILE A 276 7.66 -3.81 -3.89
CA ILE A 276 7.06 -3.09 -5.02
C ILE A 276 7.91 -3.33 -6.26
N GLU A 277 7.37 -4.09 -7.20
CA GLU A 277 8.03 -4.49 -8.44
C GLU A 277 7.41 -3.79 -9.66
N ALA A 278 8.27 -3.27 -10.53
CA ALA A 278 7.91 -2.81 -11.86
C ALA A 278 7.97 -3.98 -12.85
N LEU A 279 6.82 -4.40 -13.37
CA LEU A 279 6.75 -5.46 -14.36
C LEU A 279 7.11 -4.91 -15.74
N GLN A 280 8.08 -5.54 -16.39
CA GLN A 280 8.40 -5.25 -17.78
C GLN A 280 7.20 -5.63 -18.67
N VAL A 281 6.69 -4.67 -19.43
CA VAL A 281 5.76 -4.98 -20.53
C VAL A 281 6.59 -5.69 -21.59
N LYS A 282 6.26 -6.96 -21.91
CA LYS A 282 6.83 -7.58 -23.11
C LYS A 282 6.50 -6.63 -24.27
N ALA A 283 7.51 -6.02 -24.88
CA ALA A 283 7.32 -5.36 -26.16
C ALA A 283 6.62 -6.38 -27.05
N LYS A 284 5.46 -6.02 -27.61
CA LYS A 284 4.87 -6.82 -28.69
C LYS A 284 5.96 -6.97 -29.73
N GLU A 285 6.48 -8.18 -29.89
CA GLU A 285 7.18 -8.54 -31.11
C GLU A 285 6.19 -8.24 -32.23
N ALA A 286 6.55 -7.29 -33.09
CA ALA A 286 5.77 -6.94 -34.25
C ALA A 286 5.78 -8.17 -35.19
N GLU A 287 4.70 -8.94 -35.16
CA GLU A 287 4.32 -9.81 -36.28
C GLU A 287 3.72 -8.98 -37.42
#